data_AF-A0A3R8PYI7-F1
#
_entry.id   AF-A0A3R8PYI7-F1
#
_cell.length_a   1.000
_cell.length_b   1.000
_cell.length_c   1.000
_cell.angle_alpha   90.00
_cell.angle_beta   90.00
_cell.angle_gamma   90.00
#
_symmetry.space_group_name_H-M   'P 1'
#
loop_
_entity.id
_entity.type
_entity.pdbx_description
1 polymer ?
#
loop_
_entity_poly.entity_id
_entity_poly.type
_entity_poly.pdbx_seq_one_letter_code
_entity_poly.pdbx_strand_id
1 'polypeptide(L)'
;MFDFIPLSSYTTVYYVVMLIIALLILVHAQAFDVRDVGSLAFFNTFGIIFLIVFILYIGLRPISGRYFGDMATYATGYSLMQRGGGVQIEKDFVFNYFMWLCARIMPVKYFFLLIDVLYILPCYWFSKIYFKRYWFFAFFMFIGSFSFWTYGTNGIRNGLGTSLFILGLCFYNQKKWVMYAIFALSYFMHSSLVIPIAAFIVSGIYKNPRIYLYIWLAAIPLSLAGGGFWEGFFSRLGFEERTKGYLTGGEEFQDQFSQTGFRWDFVLYSAFGIVAGWYFIFKKHITDRFYIHLFGIYCIANAFWILVIRAAFSNRFAYLSWFLMAPVIAYPMFRYKIWNDQYKIFGFILFVYYMFTFLMYFKS
;
A
#
# COMPACT_ATOMS: atom_id res chain seq x y z
N MET A 1 21.51 8.12 13.10
CA MET A 1 20.66 7.00 13.56
C MET A 1 19.63 7.61 14.50
N PHE A 2 18.37 7.19 14.43
CA PHE A 2 17.29 7.73 15.27
C PHE A 2 17.18 6.98 16.60
N ASP A 3 18.32 6.52 17.14
CA ASP A 3 18.39 5.66 18.32
C ASP A 3 18.00 6.38 19.61
N PHE A 4 17.90 7.71 19.56
CA PHE A 4 17.36 8.53 20.64
C PHE A 4 15.86 8.32 20.86
N ILE A 5 15.15 7.69 19.92
CA ILE A 5 13.73 7.33 20.06
C ILE A 5 13.65 5.88 20.57
N PRO A 6 13.00 5.64 21.72
CA PRO A 6 12.78 4.27 22.22
C PRO A 6 12.04 3.42 21.18
N LEU A 7 12.52 2.19 20.98
CA LEU A 7 11.93 1.25 20.01
C LEU A 7 10.43 1.02 20.21
N SER A 8 9.97 0.99 21.46
CA SER A 8 8.54 0.86 21.81
C SER A 8 7.68 2.02 21.33
N SER A 9 8.25 3.22 21.23
CA SER A 9 7.54 4.44 20.86
C SER A 9 7.62 4.74 19.36
N TYR A 10 8.43 4.01 18.61
CA TYR A 10 8.72 4.30 17.20
C TYR A 10 7.44 4.27 16.33
N THR A 11 6.65 3.20 16.45
CA THR A 11 5.36 3.10 15.77
C THR A 11 4.37 4.18 16.24
N THR A 12 4.36 4.52 17.54
CA THR A 12 3.50 5.58 18.08
C THR A 12 3.85 6.95 17.50
N VAL A 13 5.13 7.29 17.48
CA VAL A 13 5.63 8.57 16.94
C VAL A 13 5.19 8.73 15.49
N TYR A 14 5.31 7.67 14.69
CA TYR A 14 4.81 7.68 13.31
C TYR A 14 3.33 8.08 13.23
N TYR A 15 2.44 7.37 13.94
CA TYR A 15 1.01 7.62 13.84
C TYR A 15 0.57 8.96 14.45
N VAL A 16 1.25 9.43 15.51
CA VAL A 16 0.95 10.73 16.11
C VAL A 16 1.42 11.88 15.20
N VAL A 17 2.63 11.79 14.62
CA VAL A 17 3.12 12.80 13.66
C VAL A 17 2.19 12.89 12.45
N MET A 18 1.77 11.74 11.92
CA MET A 18 0.82 11.67 10.82
C MET A 18 -0.56 12.26 11.19
N LEU A 19 -1.03 12.07 12.43
CA LEU A 19 -2.26 12.70 12.92
C LEU A 19 -2.14 14.23 12.97
N ILE A 20 -1.02 14.75 13.50
CA ILE A 20 -0.77 16.19 13.56
C ILE A 20 -0.78 16.79 12.15
N ILE A 21 -0.16 16.11 11.17
CA ILE A 21 -0.16 16.57 9.78
C ILE A 21 -1.57 16.49 9.17
N ALA A 22 -2.34 15.43 9.44
CA ALA A 22 -3.73 15.32 8.99
C ALA A 22 -4.60 16.47 9.53
N LEU A 23 -4.43 16.82 10.82
CA LEU A 23 -5.10 17.97 11.44
C LEU A 23 -4.65 19.29 10.81
N LEU A 24 -3.36 19.45 10.55
CA LEU A 24 -2.83 20.63 9.86
C LEU A 24 -3.46 20.80 8.47
N ILE A 25 -3.56 19.71 7.69
CA ILE A 25 -4.23 19.70 6.38
C ILE A 25 -5.71 20.07 6.54
N LEU A 26 -6.41 19.50 7.53
CA LEU A 26 -7.82 19.80 7.78
C LEU A 26 -8.04 21.27 8.11
N VAL A 27 -7.25 21.84 9.02
CA VAL A 27 -7.34 23.25 9.42
C VAL A 27 -7.04 24.17 8.23
N HIS A 28 -5.97 23.89 7.47
CA HIS A 28 -5.67 24.63 6.24
C HIS A 28 -6.80 24.55 5.22
N ALA A 29 -7.41 23.37 5.05
CA ALA A 29 -8.51 23.17 4.13
C ALA A 29 -9.77 23.98 4.53
N GLN A 30 -9.95 24.30 5.82
CA GLN A 30 -11.04 25.17 6.27
C GLN A 30 -10.75 26.66 6.06
N ALA A 31 -9.48 27.07 6.17
CA ALA A 31 -9.07 28.47 6.12
C ALA A 31 -8.79 28.99 4.70
N PHE A 32 -8.32 28.14 3.78
CA PHE A 32 -7.86 28.55 2.45
C PHE A 32 -8.68 27.91 1.32
N ASP A 33 -8.53 28.43 0.10
CA ASP A 33 -9.03 27.78 -1.12
C ASP A 33 -7.99 26.80 -1.69
N VAL A 34 -8.44 25.77 -2.41
CA VAL A 34 -7.58 24.76 -3.05
C VAL A 34 -6.64 25.35 -4.11
N ARG A 35 -6.85 26.60 -4.54
CA ARG A 35 -6.01 27.31 -5.51
C ARG A 35 -5.08 28.33 -4.85
N ASP A 36 -5.16 28.49 -3.53
CA ASP A 36 -4.34 29.44 -2.81
C ASP A 36 -2.84 29.14 -3.00
N VAL A 37 -2.12 30.10 -3.56
CA VAL A 37 -0.72 29.93 -3.97
C VAL A 37 0.19 29.78 -2.75
N GLY A 38 -0.08 30.53 -1.68
CA GLY A 38 0.69 30.48 -0.44
C GLY A 38 0.57 29.13 0.26
N SER A 39 -0.65 28.63 0.44
CA SER A 39 -0.92 27.31 1.02
C SER A 39 -0.32 26.19 0.17
N LEU A 40 -0.42 26.28 -1.16
CA LEU A 40 0.20 25.29 -2.04
C LEU A 40 1.72 25.33 -1.95
N ALA A 41 2.34 26.51 -1.97
CA ALA A 41 3.79 26.66 -1.83
C ALA A 41 4.27 26.08 -0.49
N PHE A 42 3.56 26.37 0.61
CA PHE A 42 3.82 25.80 1.92
C PHE A 42 3.82 24.26 1.88
N PHE A 43 2.75 23.63 1.40
CA PHE A 43 2.66 22.16 1.36
C PHE A 43 3.63 21.52 0.38
N ASN A 44 4.00 22.20 -0.71
CA ASN A 44 5.03 21.71 -1.62
C ASN A 44 6.41 21.70 -0.93
N THR A 45 6.79 22.76 -0.23
CA THR A 45 8.07 22.84 0.48
C THR A 45 8.09 21.90 1.69
N PHE A 46 7.06 21.98 2.54
CA PHE A 46 6.87 21.08 3.67
C PHE A 46 6.90 19.62 3.22
N GLY A 47 6.23 19.30 2.11
CA GLY A 47 6.19 17.95 1.57
C GLY A 47 7.56 17.38 1.22
N ILE A 48 8.48 18.18 0.67
CA ILE A 48 9.84 17.69 0.35
C ILE A 48 10.64 17.42 1.62
N ILE A 49 10.60 18.34 2.59
CA ILE A 49 11.25 18.16 3.89
C ILE A 49 10.69 16.89 4.55
N PHE A 50 9.37 16.78 4.56
CA PHE A 50 8.66 15.65 5.12
C PHE A 50 9.04 14.34 4.44
N LEU A 51 9.07 14.27 3.10
CA LEU A 51 9.54 13.12 2.33
C LEU A 51 10.93 12.66 2.77
N ILE A 52 11.89 13.58 2.87
CA ILE A 52 13.27 13.27 3.25
C ILE A 52 13.33 12.76 4.69
N VAL A 53 12.70 13.48 5.63
CA VAL A 53 12.67 13.08 7.05
C VAL A 53 12.03 11.71 7.21
N PHE A 54 10.97 11.42 6.47
CA PHE A 54 10.25 10.15 6.57
C PHE A 54 11.05 8.98 6.00
N ILE A 55 11.71 9.16 4.84
CA ILE A 55 12.65 8.16 4.30
C ILE A 55 13.74 7.85 5.32
N LEU A 56 14.33 8.88 5.93
CA LEU A 56 15.37 8.71 6.94
C LEU A 56 14.82 8.05 8.21
N TYR A 57 13.63 8.43 8.65
CA TYR A 57 13.00 7.92 9.87
C TYR A 57 12.70 6.43 9.80
N ILE A 58 12.10 5.98 8.69
CA ILE A 58 11.82 4.55 8.46
C ILE A 58 13.13 3.83 8.15
N GLY A 59 13.94 4.35 7.22
CA GLY A 59 15.16 3.71 6.71
C GLY A 59 16.29 3.53 7.72
N LEU A 60 16.43 4.45 8.67
CA LEU A 60 17.48 4.44 9.69
C LEU A 60 16.97 4.04 11.07
N ARG A 61 15.78 3.41 11.14
CA ARG A 61 15.27 2.82 12.38
C ARG A 61 16.23 1.75 12.94
N PRO A 62 16.30 1.56 14.26
CA PRO A 62 17.14 0.52 14.83
C PRO A 62 16.59 -0.88 14.50
N ILE A 63 17.48 -1.86 14.31
CA ILE A 63 17.07 -3.25 14.02
C ILE A 63 16.41 -3.86 15.26
N SER A 64 15.20 -4.39 15.11
CA SER A 64 14.50 -5.08 16.19
C SER A 64 13.52 -6.12 15.66
N GLY A 65 13.69 -7.39 16.03
CA GLY A 65 12.72 -8.44 15.69
C GLY A 65 11.43 -8.37 16.51
N ARG A 66 11.46 -7.72 17.68
CA ARG A 66 10.29 -7.54 18.54
C ARG A 66 9.30 -6.52 17.97
N TYR A 67 9.81 -5.42 17.43
CA TYR A 67 9.00 -4.32 16.92
C TYR A 67 8.90 -4.30 15.39
N PHE A 68 9.92 -4.84 14.70
CA PHE A 68 10.05 -4.89 13.24
C PHE A 68 10.38 -6.32 12.78
N GLY A 69 9.45 -7.27 12.99
CA GLY A 69 9.57 -8.71 12.71
C GLY A 69 10.41 -9.09 11.48
N ASP A 70 9.98 -8.72 10.27
CA ASP A 70 10.70 -9.07 9.02
C ASP A 70 12.13 -8.49 8.98
N MET A 71 12.34 -7.31 9.58
CA MET A 71 13.63 -6.60 9.57
C MET A 71 14.75 -7.44 10.21
N ALA A 72 14.47 -8.13 11.32
CA ALA A 72 15.46 -8.98 11.96
C ALA A 72 15.86 -10.17 11.08
N THR A 73 14.89 -10.82 10.43
CA THR A 73 15.15 -11.93 9.50
C THR A 73 16.02 -11.49 8.33
N TYR A 74 15.70 -10.35 7.70
CA TYR A 74 16.54 -9.82 6.62
C TYR A 74 17.90 -9.38 7.12
N ALA A 75 18.01 -8.77 8.30
CA ALA A 75 19.29 -8.37 8.87
C ALA A 75 20.22 -9.57 9.14
N THR A 76 19.68 -10.67 9.67
CA THR A 76 20.44 -11.91 9.88
C THR A 76 20.90 -12.50 8.54
N GLY A 77 19.99 -12.65 7.56
CA GLY A 77 20.34 -13.12 6.22
C GLY A 77 21.39 -12.24 5.53
N TYR A 78 21.25 -10.93 5.66
CA TYR A 78 22.20 -9.95 5.16
C TYR A 78 23.58 -10.12 5.79
N SER A 79 23.66 -10.25 7.11
CA SER A 79 24.95 -10.45 7.81
C SER A 79 25.64 -11.74 7.40
N LEU A 80 24.88 -12.82 7.16
CA LEU A 80 25.42 -14.07 6.63
C LEU A 80 26.01 -13.88 5.22
N MET A 81 25.31 -13.16 4.34
CA MET A 81 25.81 -12.80 3.00
C MET A 81 27.11 -12.00 3.05
N GLN A 82 27.22 -11.05 3.99
CA GLN A 82 28.44 -10.24 4.16
C GLN A 82 29.65 -11.07 4.57
N ARG A 83 29.43 -12.15 5.32
CA ARG A 83 30.48 -13.08 5.77
C ARG A 83 30.86 -14.13 4.70
N GLY A 84 30.31 -14.02 3.49
CA GLY A 84 30.57 -14.97 2.41
C GLY A 84 29.76 -16.27 2.51
N GLY A 85 28.73 -16.31 3.36
CA GLY A 85 27.82 -17.45 3.44
C GLY A 85 27.12 -17.71 2.10
N GLY A 86 27.06 -18.97 1.69
CA GLY A 86 26.30 -19.38 0.50
C GLY A 86 24.82 -19.10 0.70
N VAL A 87 24.19 -18.48 -0.29
CA VAL A 87 22.74 -18.20 -0.28
C VAL A 87 22.10 -19.09 -1.33
N GLN A 88 21.20 -19.96 -0.90
CA GLN A 88 20.30 -20.65 -1.82
C GLN A 88 19.17 -19.69 -2.20
N ILE A 89 19.21 -19.17 -3.42
CA ILE A 89 18.17 -18.29 -3.96
C ILE A 89 17.19 -19.15 -4.74
N GLU A 90 16.07 -19.48 -4.12
CA GLU A 90 15.03 -20.32 -4.73
C GLU A 90 13.85 -19.52 -5.29
N LYS A 91 13.59 -18.33 -4.74
CA LYS A 91 12.40 -17.51 -5.03
C LYS A 91 12.69 -16.02 -4.86
N ASP A 92 11.76 -15.16 -5.25
CA ASP A 92 11.89 -13.69 -5.21
C ASP A 92 13.28 -13.24 -5.69
N PHE A 93 13.64 -13.75 -6.88
CA PHE A 93 15.01 -13.72 -7.40
C PHE A 93 15.61 -12.32 -7.36
N VAL A 94 14.86 -11.33 -7.85
CA VAL A 94 15.36 -9.95 -7.92
C VAL A 94 15.64 -9.41 -6.52
N PHE A 95 14.75 -9.67 -5.55
CA PHE A 95 14.97 -9.19 -4.18
C PHE A 95 16.21 -9.84 -3.53
N ASN A 96 16.34 -11.16 -3.67
CA ASN A 96 17.46 -11.88 -3.06
C ASN A 96 18.81 -11.55 -3.70
N TYR A 97 18.89 -11.44 -5.03
CA TYR A 97 20.10 -10.97 -5.71
C TYR A 97 20.40 -9.51 -5.39
N PHE A 98 19.37 -8.66 -5.27
CA PHE A 98 19.53 -7.27 -4.85
C PHE A 98 20.12 -7.18 -3.43
N MET A 99 19.59 -7.97 -2.48
CA MET A 99 20.09 -8.04 -1.11
C MET A 99 21.55 -8.53 -1.08
N TRP A 100 21.86 -9.59 -1.82
CA TRP A 100 23.21 -10.14 -1.95
C TRP A 100 24.21 -9.14 -2.54
N LEU A 101 23.81 -8.39 -3.57
CA LEU A 101 24.66 -7.34 -4.16
C LEU A 101 24.92 -6.23 -3.14
N CYS A 102 23.86 -5.77 -2.46
CA CYS A 102 24.00 -4.74 -1.43
C CYS A 102 24.95 -5.18 -0.32
N ALA A 103 24.85 -6.44 0.16
CA ALA A 103 25.69 -6.97 1.23
C ALA A 103 27.19 -6.81 0.94
N ARG A 104 27.60 -6.87 -0.33
CA ARG A 104 29.00 -6.71 -0.74
C ARG A 104 29.52 -5.27 -0.72
N ILE A 105 28.62 -4.29 -0.82
CA ILE A 105 29.00 -2.89 -1.06
C ILE A 105 28.56 -1.93 0.04
N MET A 106 27.65 -2.34 0.93
CA MET A 106 27.16 -1.47 2.00
C MET A 106 26.83 -2.24 3.29
N PRO A 107 26.92 -1.58 4.46
CA PRO A 107 26.36 -2.07 5.71
C PRO A 107 24.83 -2.22 5.66
N VAL A 108 24.29 -3.16 6.46
CA VAL A 108 22.85 -3.48 6.57
C VAL A 108 21.96 -2.26 6.82
N LYS A 109 22.43 -1.25 7.56
CA LYS A 109 21.67 -0.02 7.83
C LYS A 109 21.37 0.78 6.56
N TYR A 110 22.32 0.83 5.61
CA TYR A 110 22.13 1.55 4.35
C TYR A 110 21.29 0.74 3.37
N PHE A 111 21.31 -0.60 3.50
CA PHE A 111 20.37 -1.45 2.78
C PHE A 111 18.91 -1.16 3.18
N PHE A 112 18.59 -1.06 4.47
CA PHE A 112 17.23 -0.68 4.89
C PHE A 112 16.85 0.73 4.46
N LEU A 113 17.79 1.69 4.52
CA LEU A 113 17.56 3.01 3.96
C LEU A 113 17.24 2.96 2.45
N LEU A 114 17.99 2.17 1.68
CA LEU A 114 17.75 2.01 0.25
C LEU A 114 16.40 1.34 -0.04
N ILE A 115 16.02 0.33 0.75
CA ILE A 115 14.69 -0.28 0.69
C ILE A 115 13.59 0.78 0.88
N ASP A 116 13.72 1.63 1.90
CA ASP A 116 12.70 2.66 2.17
C ASP A 116 12.68 3.77 1.12
N VAL A 117 13.83 4.11 0.53
CA VAL A 117 13.90 4.97 -0.67
C VAL A 117 13.08 4.36 -1.81
N LEU A 118 13.29 3.08 -2.12
CA LEU A 118 12.58 2.38 -3.20
C LEU A 118 11.10 2.10 -2.87
N TYR A 119 10.73 2.08 -1.60
CA TYR A 119 9.36 1.95 -1.14
C TYR A 119 8.57 3.27 -1.26
N ILE A 120 9.18 4.38 -0.84
CA ILE A 120 8.49 5.68 -0.71
C ILE A 120 8.55 6.51 -2.00
N LEU A 121 9.68 6.52 -2.73
CA LEU A 121 9.84 7.37 -3.92
C LEU A 121 8.84 7.09 -5.04
N PRO A 122 8.46 5.83 -5.35
CA PRO A 122 7.40 5.58 -6.32
C PRO A 122 6.08 6.26 -6.00
N CYS A 123 5.68 6.28 -4.72
CA CYS A 123 4.47 6.95 -4.27
C CYS A 123 4.58 8.48 -4.47
N TYR A 124 5.75 9.05 -4.19
CA TYR A 124 6.04 10.45 -4.47
C TYR A 124 5.96 10.77 -5.97
N TRP A 125 6.63 9.99 -6.82
CA TRP A 125 6.64 10.21 -8.27
C TRP A 125 5.25 10.07 -8.89
N PHE A 126 4.49 9.05 -8.49
CA PHE A 126 3.09 8.91 -8.90
C PHE A 126 2.29 10.16 -8.52
N SER A 127 2.48 10.64 -7.28
CA SER A 127 1.82 11.84 -6.78
C SER A 127 2.20 13.09 -7.61
N LYS A 128 3.49 13.27 -7.95
CA LYS A 128 3.94 14.40 -8.79
C LYS A 128 3.37 14.35 -10.20
N ILE A 129 3.34 13.17 -10.82
CA ILE A 129 2.88 12.99 -12.19
C ILE A 129 1.38 13.25 -12.31
N TYR A 130 0.57 12.63 -11.44
CA TYR A 130 -0.87 12.68 -11.57
C TYR A 130 -1.51 13.90 -10.91
N PHE A 131 -0.94 14.42 -9.82
CA PHE A 131 -1.55 15.47 -8.98
C PHE A 131 -0.83 16.82 -9.09
N LYS A 132 0.35 16.87 -9.73
CA LYS A 132 1.09 18.12 -10.01
C LYS A 132 1.32 18.96 -8.76
N ARG A 133 0.75 20.17 -8.68
CA ARG A 133 0.88 21.08 -7.53
C ARG A 133 0.21 20.56 -6.25
N TYR A 134 -0.67 19.56 -6.36
CA TYR A 134 -1.38 18.90 -5.26
C TYR A 134 -0.72 17.61 -4.77
N TRP A 135 0.49 17.30 -5.27
CA TRP A 135 1.14 16.01 -5.02
C TRP A 135 1.29 15.68 -3.54
N PHE A 136 1.52 16.68 -2.68
CA PHE A 136 1.75 16.45 -1.26
C PHE A 136 0.56 15.75 -0.61
N PHE A 137 -0.66 16.15 -0.97
CA PHE A 137 -1.87 15.59 -0.41
C PHE A 137 -2.09 14.13 -0.81
N ALA A 138 -1.86 13.81 -2.09
CA ALA A 138 -1.93 12.43 -2.57
C ALA A 138 -0.83 11.56 -1.96
N PHE A 139 0.39 12.10 -1.87
CA PHE A 139 1.52 11.44 -1.22
C PHE A 139 1.23 11.16 0.25
N PHE A 140 0.66 12.13 0.98
CA PHE A 140 0.23 11.97 2.36
C PHE A 140 -0.81 10.84 2.49
N MET A 141 -1.80 10.76 1.58
CA MET A 141 -2.77 9.66 1.60
C MET A 141 -2.11 8.29 1.38
N PHE A 142 -1.11 8.17 0.51
CA PHE A 142 -0.34 6.92 0.37
C PHE A 142 0.30 6.53 1.70
N ILE A 143 1.11 7.43 2.24
CA ILE A 143 1.89 7.10 3.43
C ILE A 143 1.06 7.06 4.71
N GLY A 144 -0.11 7.70 4.76
CA GLY A 144 -1.06 7.62 5.88
C GLY A 144 -2.02 6.43 5.80
N SER A 145 -1.91 5.60 4.75
CA SER A 145 -2.74 4.41 4.58
C SER A 145 -2.44 3.38 5.68
N PHE A 146 -3.47 2.67 6.12
CA PHE A 146 -3.44 1.78 7.28
C PHE A 146 -2.25 0.80 7.32
N SER A 147 -1.87 0.24 6.19
CA SER A 147 -0.80 -0.76 6.11
C SER A 147 0.56 -0.19 5.67
N PHE A 148 0.67 1.12 5.40
CA PHE A 148 1.90 1.67 4.82
C PHE A 148 3.11 1.47 5.76
N TRP A 149 2.94 1.77 7.06
CA TRP A 149 3.97 1.57 8.08
C TRP A 149 4.37 0.10 8.23
N THR A 150 3.37 -0.79 8.35
CA THR A 150 3.61 -2.21 8.58
C THR A 150 4.32 -2.86 7.40
N TYR A 151 4.13 -2.35 6.18
CA TYR A 151 4.81 -2.84 5.00
C TYR A 151 6.24 -2.28 4.85
N GLY A 152 6.51 -1.08 5.35
CA GLY A 152 7.88 -0.56 5.46
C GLY A 152 8.73 -1.30 6.50
N THR A 153 8.09 -1.94 7.49
CA THR A 153 8.80 -2.52 8.66
C THR A 153 8.70 -4.05 8.80
N ASN A 154 7.56 -4.65 8.46
CA ASN A 154 7.20 -6.07 8.69
C ASN A 154 6.75 -6.83 7.43
N GLY A 155 6.58 -6.13 6.30
CA GLY A 155 6.14 -6.70 5.02
C GLY A 155 7.01 -6.24 3.85
N ILE A 156 8.30 -6.07 4.11
CA ILE A 156 9.24 -5.27 3.29
C ILE A 156 9.21 -5.65 1.80
N ARG A 157 9.29 -6.94 1.48
CA ARG A 157 9.24 -7.42 0.09
C ARG A 157 7.93 -7.06 -0.62
N ASN A 158 6.81 -7.25 0.09
CA ASN A 158 5.50 -6.94 -0.46
C ASN A 158 5.32 -5.41 -0.62
N GLY A 159 5.81 -4.63 0.35
CA GLY A 159 5.85 -3.17 0.27
C GLY A 159 6.61 -2.70 -0.97
N LEU A 160 7.82 -3.22 -1.16
CA LEU A 160 8.65 -2.92 -2.33
C LEU A 160 8.00 -3.36 -3.66
N GLY A 161 7.39 -4.55 -3.68
CA GLY A 161 6.65 -5.02 -4.85
C GLY A 161 5.52 -4.06 -5.23
N THR A 162 4.71 -3.62 -4.25
CA THR A 162 3.61 -2.68 -4.51
C THR A 162 4.08 -1.28 -4.90
N SER A 163 5.18 -0.78 -4.32
CA SER A 163 5.73 0.52 -4.73
C SER A 163 6.24 0.48 -6.17
N LEU A 164 6.87 -0.61 -6.60
CA LEU A 164 7.24 -0.80 -8.00
C LEU A 164 6.01 -0.92 -8.90
N PHE A 165 4.93 -1.56 -8.46
CA PHE A 165 3.67 -1.55 -9.21
C PHE A 165 3.14 -0.11 -9.39
N ILE A 166 3.13 0.70 -8.33
CA ILE A 166 2.80 2.13 -8.42
C ILE A 166 3.72 2.85 -9.43
N LEU A 167 5.02 2.57 -9.39
CA LEU A 167 5.97 3.14 -10.36
C LEU A 167 5.63 2.76 -11.80
N GLY A 168 5.26 1.51 -12.04
CA GLY A 168 4.84 1.04 -13.37
C GLY A 168 3.65 1.86 -13.90
N LEU A 169 2.67 2.14 -13.03
CA LEU A 169 1.49 2.94 -13.41
C LEU A 169 1.86 4.35 -13.88
N CYS A 170 2.97 4.95 -13.41
CA CYS A 170 3.45 6.25 -13.92
C CYS A 170 3.70 6.26 -15.44
N PHE A 171 3.98 5.10 -16.04
CA PHE A 171 4.26 4.94 -17.46
C PHE A 171 3.04 4.53 -18.29
N TYR A 172 1.84 4.48 -17.68
CA TYR A 172 0.61 3.97 -18.29
C TYR A 172 0.28 4.59 -19.66
N ASN A 173 0.45 5.91 -19.79
CA ASN A 173 0.14 6.66 -21.02
C ASN A 173 1.37 6.90 -21.92
N GLN A 174 2.59 6.61 -21.46
CA GLN A 174 3.84 7.03 -22.12
C GLN A 174 4.59 5.86 -22.76
N LYS A 175 5.02 4.89 -21.93
CA LYS A 175 5.91 3.81 -22.35
C LYS A 175 5.41 2.49 -21.77
N LYS A 176 4.44 1.88 -22.43
CA LYS A 176 3.81 0.62 -21.96
C LYS A 176 4.82 -0.52 -21.77
N TRP A 177 5.85 -0.61 -22.60
CA TRP A 177 6.90 -1.62 -22.43
C TRP A 177 7.68 -1.41 -21.11
N VAL A 178 7.96 -0.16 -20.72
CA VAL A 178 8.58 0.16 -19.42
C VAL A 178 7.64 -0.22 -18.28
N MET A 179 6.35 0.11 -18.39
CA MET A 179 5.34 -0.29 -17.41
C MET A 179 5.32 -1.80 -17.20
N TYR A 180 5.26 -2.60 -18.27
CA TYR A 180 5.24 -4.06 -18.16
C TYR A 180 6.57 -4.63 -17.63
N ALA A 181 7.72 -4.04 -18.00
CA ALA A 181 9.01 -4.42 -17.44
C ALA A 181 9.07 -4.16 -15.93
N ILE A 182 8.53 -3.03 -15.45
CA ILE A 182 8.44 -2.71 -14.03
C ILE A 182 7.44 -3.63 -13.31
N PHE A 183 6.33 -4.02 -13.95
CA PHE A 183 5.42 -5.01 -13.38
C PHE A 183 6.08 -6.39 -13.24
N ALA A 184 6.87 -6.80 -14.23
CA ALA A 184 7.68 -8.02 -14.12
C ALA A 184 8.68 -7.90 -12.96
N LEU A 185 9.37 -6.76 -12.84
CA LEU A 185 10.28 -6.48 -11.73
C LEU A 185 9.57 -6.55 -10.36
N SER A 186 8.37 -5.97 -10.27
CA SER A 186 7.50 -6.01 -9.09
C SER A 186 7.13 -7.44 -8.69
N TYR A 187 6.77 -8.29 -9.65
CA TYR A 187 6.52 -9.71 -9.44
C TYR A 187 7.77 -10.47 -8.95
N PHE A 188 8.95 -10.22 -9.53
CA PHE A 188 10.17 -10.90 -9.11
C PHE A 188 10.78 -10.33 -7.81
N MET A 189 10.36 -9.14 -7.38
CA MET A 189 10.62 -8.65 -6.02
C MET A 189 9.77 -9.41 -5.00
N HIS A 190 8.51 -9.67 -5.34
CA HIS A 190 7.63 -10.49 -4.52
C HIS A 190 6.48 -11.11 -5.33
N SER A 191 6.40 -12.43 -5.30
CA SER A 191 5.47 -13.23 -6.13
C SER A 191 3.98 -12.86 -5.97
N SER A 192 3.55 -12.36 -4.81
CA SER A 192 2.13 -12.05 -4.57
C SER A 192 1.59 -10.88 -5.42
N LEU A 193 2.48 -10.10 -6.05
CA LEU A 193 2.11 -9.04 -6.99
C LEU A 193 1.46 -9.58 -8.27
N VAL A 194 1.45 -10.90 -8.47
CA VAL A 194 0.62 -11.56 -9.50
C VAL A 194 -0.86 -11.15 -9.38
N ILE A 195 -1.38 -10.92 -8.18
CA ILE A 195 -2.79 -10.55 -7.95
C ILE A 195 -3.12 -9.17 -8.55
N PRO A 196 -2.45 -8.07 -8.16
CA PRO A 196 -2.71 -6.76 -8.76
C PRO A 196 -2.34 -6.70 -10.25
N ILE A 197 -1.34 -7.47 -10.71
CA ILE A 197 -1.01 -7.56 -12.14
C ILE A 197 -2.12 -8.27 -12.92
N ALA A 198 -2.65 -9.39 -12.42
CA ALA A 198 -3.79 -10.07 -13.03
C ALA A 198 -5.03 -9.16 -13.02
N ALA A 199 -5.28 -8.45 -11.91
CA ALA A 199 -6.36 -7.48 -11.82
C ALA A 199 -6.22 -6.35 -12.85
N PHE A 200 -5.00 -5.86 -13.10
CA PHE A 200 -4.69 -4.92 -14.19
C PHE A 200 -4.99 -5.50 -15.57
N ILE A 201 -4.58 -6.73 -15.86
CA ILE A 201 -4.85 -7.32 -17.18
C ILE A 201 -6.37 -7.51 -17.38
N VAL A 202 -7.05 -8.10 -16.39
CA VAL A 202 -8.49 -8.38 -16.47
C VAL A 202 -9.31 -7.10 -16.59
N SER A 203 -9.05 -6.08 -15.77
CA SER A 203 -9.78 -4.80 -15.89
C SER A 203 -9.36 -4.00 -17.14
N GLY A 204 -8.15 -4.21 -17.66
CA GLY A 204 -7.74 -3.68 -18.95
C GLY A 204 -8.50 -4.29 -20.14
N ILE A 205 -8.94 -5.55 -20.03
CA ILE A 205 -9.74 -6.26 -21.03
C ILE A 205 -11.23 -5.90 -20.87
N TYR A 206 -11.78 -6.09 -19.67
CA TYR A 206 -13.20 -5.92 -19.38
C TYR A 206 -13.50 -4.53 -18.82
N LYS A 207 -13.38 -3.49 -19.65
CA LYS A 207 -13.47 -2.06 -19.30
C LYS A 207 -14.86 -1.56 -18.85
N ASN A 208 -15.54 -2.30 -17.99
CA ASN A 208 -16.88 -1.97 -17.50
C ASN A 208 -16.89 -1.87 -15.97
N PRO A 209 -16.92 -0.64 -15.41
CA PRO A 209 -16.87 -0.44 -13.97
C PRO A 209 -18.07 -1.04 -13.21
N ARG A 210 -19.20 -1.30 -13.88
CA ARG A 210 -20.35 -1.98 -13.24
C ARG A 210 -20.02 -3.43 -12.89
N ILE A 211 -19.30 -4.11 -13.79
CA ILE A 211 -18.89 -5.51 -13.59
C ILE A 211 -17.94 -5.60 -12.40
N TYR A 212 -17.00 -4.67 -12.26
CA TYR A 212 -16.07 -4.66 -11.13
C TYR A 212 -16.79 -4.56 -9.78
N LEU A 213 -17.81 -3.70 -9.70
CA LEU A 213 -18.64 -3.57 -8.50
C LEU A 213 -19.44 -4.84 -8.23
N TYR A 214 -20.00 -5.47 -9.26
CA TYR A 214 -20.73 -6.74 -9.10
C TYR A 214 -19.82 -7.87 -8.63
N ILE A 215 -18.59 -7.97 -9.16
CA ILE A 215 -17.59 -8.92 -8.69
C ILE A 215 -17.29 -8.70 -7.21
N TRP A 216 -17.05 -7.45 -6.80
CA TRP A 216 -16.79 -7.11 -5.41
C TRP A 216 -17.96 -7.42 -4.49
N LEU A 217 -19.18 -7.01 -4.87
CA LEU A 217 -20.39 -7.28 -4.10
C LEU A 217 -20.69 -8.76 -3.99
N ALA A 218 -20.47 -9.55 -5.06
CA ALA A 218 -20.68 -10.99 -5.04
C ALA A 218 -19.63 -11.72 -4.18
N ALA A 219 -18.41 -11.20 -4.07
CA ALA A 219 -17.37 -11.82 -3.26
C ALA A 219 -17.75 -11.92 -1.78
N ILE A 220 -18.52 -10.97 -1.24
CA ILE A 220 -18.95 -10.97 0.17
C ILE A 220 -19.85 -12.19 0.51
N PRO A 221 -21.03 -12.38 -0.12
CA PRO A 221 -21.87 -13.55 0.15
C PRO A 221 -21.19 -14.85 -0.26
N LEU A 222 -20.38 -14.86 -1.34
CA LEU A 222 -19.61 -16.05 -1.73
C LEU A 222 -18.59 -16.45 -0.67
N SER A 223 -17.88 -15.49 -0.08
CA SER A 223 -16.94 -15.74 1.03
C SER A 223 -17.64 -16.25 2.29
N LEU A 224 -18.80 -15.65 2.62
CA LEU A 224 -19.61 -16.10 3.76
C LEU A 224 -20.14 -17.52 3.57
N ALA A 225 -20.68 -17.84 2.38
CA ALA A 225 -21.23 -19.17 2.08
C ALA A 225 -20.14 -20.24 1.90
N GLY A 226 -18.99 -19.88 1.31
CA GLY A 226 -17.89 -20.80 1.04
C GLY A 226 -17.06 -21.17 2.28
N GLY A 227 -17.06 -20.34 3.32
CA GLY A 227 -16.23 -20.58 4.50
C GLY A 227 -14.75 -20.77 4.11
N GLY A 228 -14.13 -21.89 4.51
CA GLY A 228 -12.75 -22.24 4.17
C GLY A 228 -12.52 -22.81 2.76
N PHE A 229 -13.58 -22.96 1.96
CA PHE A 229 -13.50 -23.55 0.61
C PHE A 229 -12.55 -22.75 -0.29
N TRP A 230 -12.62 -21.43 -0.23
CA TRP A 230 -11.87 -20.55 -1.13
C TRP A 230 -10.37 -20.63 -0.84
N GLU A 231 -9.95 -20.67 0.42
CA GLU A 231 -8.55 -20.87 0.80
C GLU A 231 -8.01 -22.21 0.28
N GLY A 232 -8.80 -23.27 0.41
CA GLY A 232 -8.47 -24.59 -0.12
C GLY A 232 -8.40 -24.62 -1.65
N PHE A 233 -9.31 -23.94 -2.35
CA PHE A 233 -9.31 -23.82 -3.81
C PHE A 233 -8.08 -23.03 -4.29
N PHE A 234 -7.83 -21.86 -3.71
CA PHE A 234 -6.74 -20.98 -4.13
C PHE A 234 -5.37 -21.58 -3.81
N SER A 235 -5.20 -22.28 -2.68
CA SER A 235 -3.92 -22.93 -2.35
C SER A 235 -3.43 -23.93 -3.42
N ARG A 236 -4.35 -24.46 -4.26
CA ARG A 236 -4.05 -25.36 -5.37
C ARG A 236 -3.62 -24.65 -6.66
N LEU A 237 -3.83 -23.33 -6.79
CA LEU A 237 -3.53 -22.55 -8.00
C LEU A 237 -2.04 -22.20 -8.19
N GLY A 238 -1.12 -23.07 -7.73
CA GLY A 238 0.31 -22.86 -7.96
C GLY A 238 0.93 -21.65 -7.24
N PHE A 239 0.25 -21.07 -6.23
CA PHE A 239 0.86 -20.05 -5.37
C PHE A 239 2.09 -20.58 -4.64
N GLU A 240 2.96 -19.69 -4.19
CA GLU A 240 4.13 -20.04 -3.39
C GLU A 240 3.73 -20.73 -2.08
N GLU A 241 4.55 -21.69 -1.64
CA GLU A 241 4.36 -22.47 -0.41
C GLU A 241 4.14 -21.63 0.86
N ARG A 242 4.81 -20.49 1.01
CA ARG A 242 4.54 -19.54 2.12
C ARG A 242 3.14 -18.94 2.02
N THR A 243 2.72 -18.54 0.82
CA THR A 243 1.37 -18.03 0.55
C THR A 243 0.32 -19.12 0.77
N LYS A 244 0.61 -20.37 0.39
CA LYS A 244 -0.24 -21.53 0.71
C LYS A 244 -0.35 -21.73 2.22
N GLY A 245 0.77 -21.66 2.94
CA GLY A 245 0.80 -21.75 4.41
C GLY A 245 -0.05 -20.67 5.08
N TYR A 246 -0.11 -19.46 4.53
CA TYR A 246 -1.05 -18.44 5.02
C TYR A 246 -2.52 -18.79 4.73
N LEU A 247 -2.82 -19.40 3.59
CA LEU A 247 -4.18 -19.82 3.24
C LEU A 247 -4.65 -21.00 4.11
N THR A 248 -3.78 -21.97 4.42
CA THR A 248 -4.17 -23.24 5.07
C THR A 248 -3.73 -23.39 6.52
N GLY A 249 -2.78 -22.59 7.01
CA GLY A 249 -2.14 -22.75 8.33
C GLY A 249 -2.83 -22.02 9.50
N GLY A 250 -4.12 -21.69 9.38
CA GLY A 250 -4.85 -20.90 10.39
C GLY A 250 -4.81 -21.43 11.82
N GLU A 251 -4.69 -22.75 12.00
CA GLU A 251 -4.66 -23.41 13.31
C GLU A 251 -3.32 -23.26 14.03
N GLU A 252 -2.19 -23.27 13.33
CA GLU A 252 -0.84 -23.17 13.93
C GLU A 252 -0.49 -21.76 14.44
N PHE A 253 -1.20 -20.73 13.97
CA PHE A 253 -0.89 -19.33 14.26
C PHE A 253 -1.97 -18.63 15.09
N GLN A 254 -2.96 -19.35 15.64
CA GLN A 254 -4.09 -18.73 16.37
C GLN A 254 -3.65 -17.79 17.49
N ASP A 255 -2.61 -18.17 18.25
CA ASP A 255 -2.07 -17.38 19.37
C ASP A 255 -1.43 -16.04 18.95
N GLN A 256 -1.15 -15.86 17.65
CA GLN A 256 -0.57 -14.64 17.10
C GLN A 256 -1.63 -13.66 16.54
N PHE A 257 -2.92 -14.03 16.55
CA PHE A 257 -4.00 -13.23 15.98
C PHE A 257 -4.93 -12.66 17.05
N SER A 258 -5.20 -11.35 16.95
CA SER A 258 -6.16 -10.68 17.84
C SER A 258 -7.61 -11.07 17.55
N GLN A 259 -7.94 -11.56 16.35
CA GLN A 259 -9.27 -12.02 15.94
C GLN A 259 -9.18 -13.04 14.79
N THR A 260 -9.82 -14.20 14.95
CA THR A 260 -10.08 -15.19 13.90
C THR A 260 -11.52 -15.06 13.40
N GLY A 261 -11.74 -15.02 12.07
CA GLY A 261 -13.09 -14.95 11.48
C GLY A 261 -13.23 -13.92 10.35
N PHE A 262 -14.47 -13.61 9.98
CA PHE A 262 -14.76 -12.65 8.92
C PHE A 262 -14.52 -11.21 9.41
N ARG A 263 -13.50 -10.54 8.87
CA ARG A 263 -13.03 -9.21 9.30
C ARG A 263 -13.91 -8.08 8.74
N TRP A 264 -15.08 -7.85 9.35
CA TRP A 264 -15.99 -6.78 8.96
C TRP A 264 -15.36 -5.38 9.05
N ASP A 265 -14.50 -5.16 10.03
CA ASP A 265 -13.71 -3.93 10.17
C ASP A 265 -12.85 -3.66 8.92
N PHE A 266 -12.28 -4.71 8.34
CA PHE A 266 -11.45 -4.62 7.13
C PHE A 266 -12.28 -4.45 5.87
N VAL A 267 -13.46 -5.08 5.79
CA VAL A 267 -14.40 -4.87 4.69
C VAL A 267 -14.92 -3.43 4.71
N LEU A 268 -15.21 -2.89 5.90
CA LEU A 268 -15.60 -1.49 6.05
C LEU A 268 -14.49 -0.55 5.57
N TYR A 269 -13.23 -0.82 5.94
CA TYR A 269 -12.09 -0.04 5.45
C TYR A 269 -11.97 -0.10 3.93
N SER A 270 -12.00 -1.30 3.35
CA SER A 270 -11.86 -1.45 1.89
C SER A 270 -13.07 -0.89 1.12
N ALA A 271 -14.24 -0.83 1.74
CA ALA A 271 -15.41 -0.20 1.12
C ALA A 271 -15.19 1.30 0.84
N PHE A 272 -14.27 2.00 1.52
CA PHE A 272 -13.99 3.41 1.24
C PHE A 272 -13.54 3.63 -0.21
N GLY A 273 -12.63 2.79 -0.72
CA GLY A 273 -12.19 2.86 -2.12
C GLY A 273 -13.32 2.52 -3.10
N ILE A 274 -14.16 1.55 -2.74
CA ILE A 274 -15.32 1.11 -3.55
C ILE A 274 -16.37 2.22 -3.66
N VAL A 275 -16.75 2.81 -2.52
CA VAL A 275 -17.73 3.90 -2.44
C VAL A 275 -17.21 5.14 -3.17
N ALA A 276 -15.92 5.48 -3.00
CA ALA A 276 -15.31 6.59 -3.72
C ALA A 276 -15.38 6.38 -5.24
N GLY A 277 -14.95 5.22 -5.74
CA GLY A 277 -15.02 4.93 -7.17
C GLY A 277 -16.45 4.86 -7.69
N TRP A 278 -17.39 4.28 -6.94
CA TRP A 278 -18.81 4.29 -7.31
C TRP A 278 -19.34 5.73 -7.43
N TYR A 279 -19.05 6.58 -6.46
CA TYR A 279 -19.50 7.98 -6.43
C TYR A 279 -18.90 8.75 -7.62
N PHE A 280 -17.59 8.65 -7.84
CA PHE A 280 -16.92 9.40 -8.89
C PHE A 280 -17.30 8.92 -10.30
N ILE A 281 -17.38 7.62 -10.53
CA ILE A 281 -17.69 7.05 -11.86
C ILE A 281 -19.18 7.21 -12.18
N PHE A 282 -20.07 6.82 -11.26
CA PHE A 282 -21.50 6.74 -11.58
C PHE A 282 -22.30 7.98 -11.19
N LYS A 283 -22.00 8.63 -10.07
CA LYS A 283 -22.71 9.84 -9.64
C LYS A 283 -22.12 11.11 -10.24
N LYS A 284 -20.79 11.16 -10.43
CA LYS A 284 -20.10 12.31 -11.04
C LYS A 284 -19.74 12.09 -12.51
N HIS A 285 -20.12 10.95 -13.09
CA HIS A 285 -19.95 10.63 -14.51
C HIS A 285 -18.49 10.78 -15.01
N ILE A 286 -17.51 10.46 -14.16
CA ILE A 286 -16.10 10.49 -14.56
C ILE A 286 -15.79 9.28 -15.44
N THR A 287 -15.41 9.56 -16.68
CA THR A 287 -15.14 8.55 -17.73
C THR A 287 -13.65 8.41 -18.09
N ASP A 288 -12.76 8.92 -17.24
CA ASP A 288 -11.31 8.82 -17.44
C ASP A 288 -10.86 7.35 -17.51
N ARG A 289 -10.22 6.99 -18.63
CA ARG A 289 -9.81 5.62 -18.93
C ARG A 289 -8.81 5.07 -17.92
N PHE A 290 -7.86 5.88 -17.48
CA PHE A 290 -6.89 5.47 -16.47
C PHE A 290 -7.58 5.29 -15.11
N TYR A 291 -8.49 6.20 -14.74
CA TYR A 291 -9.22 6.11 -13.49
C TYR A 291 -10.12 4.88 -13.40
N ILE A 292 -10.91 4.60 -14.45
CA ILE A 292 -11.75 3.41 -14.51
C ILE A 292 -10.91 2.13 -14.42
N HIS A 293 -9.74 2.12 -15.07
CA HIS A 293 -8.83 0.99 -15.00
C HIS A 293 -8.23 0.85 -13.60
N LEU A 294 -7.74 1.93 -12.99
CA LEU A 294 -7.25 1.97 -11.61
C LEU A 294 -8.29 1.44 -10.62
N PHE A 295 -9.55 1.87 -10.77
CA PHE A 295 -10.67 1.38 -9.98
C PHE A 295 -10.94 -0.12 -10.20
N GLY A 296 -10.81 -0.60 -11.43
CA GLY A 296 -10.94 -2.02 -11.76
C GLY A 296 -9.88 -2.90 -11.11
N ILE A 297 -8.61 -2.46 -11.12
CA ILE A 297 -7.51 -3.15 -10.43
C ILE A 297 -7.86 -3.30 -8.95
N TYR A 298 -8.27 -2.19 -8.32
CA TYR A 298 -8.63 -2.14 -6.91
C TYR A 298 -9.78 -3.09 -6.58
N CYS A 299 -10.89 -3.03 -7.32
CA CYS A 299 -12.08 -3.85 -7.07
C CYS A 299 -11.78 -5.35 -7.23
N ILE A 300 -11.10 -5.75 -8.30
CA ILE A 300 -10.83 -7.17 -8.59
C ILE A 300 -9.84 -7.74 -7.55
N ALA A 301 -8.76 -7.01 -7.25
CA ALA A 301 -7.81 -7.45 -6.22
C ALA A 301 -8.47 -7.49 -4.83
N ASN A 302 -9.35 -6.53 -4.51
CA ASN A 302 -10.06 -6.53 -3.23
C ASN A 302 -11.11 -7.65 -3.15
N ALA A 303 -11.81 -7.95 -4.24
CA ALA A 303 -12.74 -9.08 -4.32
C ALA A 303 -12.03 -10.41 -4.08
N PHE A 304 -10.84 -10.61 -4.68
CA PHE A 304 -10.00 -11.78 -4.40
C PHE A 304 -9.70 -11.89 -2.89
N TRP A 305 -9.26 -10.80 -2.26
CA TRP A 305 -9.01 -10.81 -0.81
C TRP A 305 -10.25 -11.14 0.02
N ILE A 306 -11.43 -10.61 -0.32
CA ILE A 306 -12.67 -10.91 0.40
C ILE A 306 -12.95 -12.42 0.39
N LEU A 307 -12.69 -13.11 -0.72
CA LEU A 307 -12.87 -14.56 -0.80
C LEU A 307 -11.94 -15.34 0.14
N VAL A 308 -10.74 -14.82 0.43
CA VAL A 308 -9.74 -15.45 1.33
C VAL A 308 -9.59 -14.70 2.67
N ILE A 309 -10.61 -13.97 3.09
CA ILE A 309 -10.54 -13.08 4.27
C ILE A 309 -10.29 -13.84 5.59
N ARG A 310 -10.60 -15.14 5.63
CA ARG A 310 -10.42 -16.00 6.82
C ARG A 310 -9.03 -16.63 6.89
N ALA A 311 -8.23 -16.51 5.83
CA ALA A 311 -6.86 -16.98 5.80
C ALA A 311 -6.01 -16.37 6.94
N ALA A 312 -5.04 -17.12 7.43
CA ALA A 312 -4.03 -16.60 8.35
C ALA A 312 -3.29 -15.44 7.68
N PHE A 313 -3.03 -14.38 8.45
CA PHE A 313 -2.42 -13.16 7.91
C PHE A 313 -3.20 -12.56 6.72
N SER A 314 -4.54 -12.62 6.70
CA SER A 314 -5.36 -12.06 5.62
C SER A 314 -5.04 -10.58 5.30
N ASN A 315 -4.56 -9.82 6.29
CA ASN A 315 -4.01 -8.47 6.13
C ASN A 315 -2.95 -8.39 5.02
N ARG A 316 -2.14 -9.46 4.86
CA ARG A 316 -1.09 -9.55 3.85
C ARG A 316 -1.63 -9.58 2.42
N PHE A 317 -2.81 -10.19 2.26
CA PHE A 317 -3.55 -10.24 1.00
C PHE A 317 -4.39 -8.98 0.79
N ALA A 318 -5.01 -8.43 1.85
CA ALA A 318 -5.82 -7.22 1.79
C ALA A 318 -5.05 -6.06 1.17
N TYR A 319 -3.78 -5.92 1.59
CA TYR A 319 -2.92 -4.86 1.11
C TYR A 319 -2.70 -4.85 -0.40
N LEU A 320 -2.72 -6.01 -1.07
CA LEU A 320 -2.57 -6.13 -2.53
C LEU A 320 -3.68 -5.42 -3.31
N SER A 321 -4.69 -4.91 -2.62
CA SER A 321 -5.63 -3.91 -3.12
C SER A 321 -5.51 -2.56 -2.41
N TRP A 322 -5.31 -2.55 -1.09
CA TRP A 322 -5.33 -1.31 -0.29
C TRP A 322 -4.23 -0.31 -0.64
N PHE A 323 -3.09 -0.75 -1.16
CA PHE A 323 -2.03 0.15 -1.62
C PHE A 323 -2.50 1.10 -2.74
N LEU A 324 -3.57 0.73 -3.48
CA LEU A 324 -4.20 1.55 -4.52
C LEU A 324 -5.39 2.37 -4.01
N MET A 325 -5.80 2.23 -2.75
CA MET A 325 -6.97 2.94 -2.24
C MET A 325 -6.75 4.46 -2.21
N ALA A 326 -5.59 4.92 -1.74
CA ALA A 326 -5.21 6.32 -1.76
C ALA A 326 -5.37 6.97 -3.16
N PRO A 327 -4.79 6.41 -4.25
CA PRO A 327 -4.96 6.99 -5.58
C PRO A 327 -6.38 6.80 -6.14
N VAL A 328 -7.12 5.74 -5.80
CA VAL A 328 -8.54 5.58 -6.19
C VAL A 328 -9.42 6.70 -5.60
N ILE A 329 -9.17 7.10 -4.36
CA ILE A 329 -9.92 8.18 -3.70
C ILE A 329 -9.43 9.54 -4.20
N ALA A 330 -8.11 9.77 -4.19
CA ALA A 330 -7.56 11.08 -4.46
C ALA A 330 -7.66 11.51 -5.93
N TYR A 331 -7.51 10.58 -6.89
CA TYR A 331 -7.33 10.92 -8.31
C TYR A 331 -8.42 11.86 -8.84
N PRO A 332 -9.73 11.57 -8.65
CA PRO A 332 -10.78 12.47 -9.13
C PRO A 332 -10.76 13.84 -8.46
N MET A 333 -10.45 13.88 -7.17
CA MET A 333 -10.55 15.07 -6.32
C MET A 333 -9.57 16.18 -6.72
N PHE A 334 -8.46 15.83 -7.36
CA PHE A 334 -7.45 16.81 -7.80
C PHE A 334 -7.39 17.00 -9.31
N ARG A 335 -8.15 16.20 -10.07
CA ARG A 335 -8.23 16.27 -11.53
C ARG A 335 -9.50 16.96 -12.01
N TYR A 336 -10.56 16.91 -11.21
CA TYR A 336 -11.86 17.45 -11.54
C TYR A 336 -12.35 18.40 -10.44
N LYS A 337 -13.07 19.45 -10.83
CA LYS A 337 -13.84 20.27 -9.89
C LYS A 337 -15.16 19.55 -9.62
N ILE A 338 -15.33 19.01 -8.41
CA ILE A 338 -16.44 18.12 -8.05
C ILE A 338 -17.43 18.81 -7.12
N TRP A 339 -16.92 19.64 -6.21
CA TRP A 339 -17.66 20.38 -5.21
C TRP A 339 -17.29 21.86 -5.21
N ASN A 340 -18.21 22.71 -4.74
CA ASN A 340 -17.96 24.15 -4.57
C ASN A 340 -16.84 24.39 -3.55
N ASP A 341 -16.96 23.84 -2.34
CA ASP A 341 -15.93 23.86 -1.29
C ASP A 341 -14.96 22.66 -1.40
N GLN A 342 -14.33 22.52 -2.57
CA GLN A 342 -13.47 21.36 -2.89
C GLN A 342 -12.40 21.12 -1.83
N TYR A 343 -11.73 22.17 -1.33
CA TYR A 343 -10.64 22.00 -0.38
C TYR A 343 -11.15 21.47 0.96
N LYS A 344 -12.21 22.07 1.52
CA LYS A 344 -12.82 21.68 2.79
C LYS A 344 -13.27 20.22 2.77
N ILE A 345 -13.98 19.82 1.72
CA ILE A 345 -14.47 18.45 1.56
C ILE A 345 -13.28 17.49 1.38
N PHE A 346 -12.26 17.89 0.63
CA PHE A 346 -11.04 17.12 0.49
C PHE A 346 -10.32 16.92 1.84
N GLY A 347 -10.10 17.99 2.59
CA GLY A 347 -9.44 17.93 3.90
C GLY A 347 -10.19 17.03 4.86
N PHE A 348 -11.53 17.09 4.84
CA PHE A 348 -12.37 16.18 5.62
C PHE A 348 -12.23 14.72 5.19
N ILE A 349 -12.30 14.42 3.90
CA ILE A 349 -12.16 13.04 3.38
C ILE A 349 -10.77 12.47 3.72
N LEU A 350 -9.70 13.24 3.53
CA LEU A 350 -8.33 12.84 3.89
C LEU A 350 -8.21 12.59 5.39
N PHE A 351 -8.80 13.46 6.21
CA PHE A 351 -8.78 13.31 7.66
C PHE A 351 -9.52 12.05 8.12
N VAL A 352 -10.73 11.79 7.61
CA VAL A 352 -11.51 10.58 7.92
C VAL A 352 -10.76 9.32 7.44
N TYR A 353 -10.17 9.38 6.24
CA TYR A 353 -9.35 8.29 5.69
C TYR A 353 -8.19 7.95 6.64
N TYR A 354 -7.46 8.95 7.11
CA TYR A 354 -6.36 8.75 8.05
C TYR A 354 -6.84 8.35 9.45
N MET A 355 -7.99 8.87 9.89
CA MET A 355 -8.54 8.58 11.22
C MET A 355 -8.84 7.10 11.39
N PHE A 356 -9.28 6.41 10.33
CA PHE A 356 -9.41 4.95 10.37
C PHE A 356 -8.09 4.28 10.76
N THR A 357 -6.98 4.65 10.10
CA THR A 357 -5.64 4.14 10.41
C THR A 357 -5.28 4.39 11.87
N PHE A 358 -5.50 5.61 12.35
CA PHE A 358 -5.15 6.01 13.72
C PHE A 358 -5.98 5.27 14.78
N LEU A 359 -7.29 5.11 14.57
CA LEU A 359 -8.17 4.39 15.48
C LEU A 359 -7.84 2.89 15.53
N MET A 360 -7.52 2.29 14.38
CA MET A 360 -7.08 0.89 14.35
C MET A 360 -5.73 0.70 15.05
N TYR A 361 -4.82 1.65 14.90
CA TYR A 361 -3.57 1.66 15.66
C TYR A 361 -3.84 1.74 17.17
N PHE A 362 -4.72 2.63 17.62
CA PHE A 362 -5.04 2.81 19.04
C PHE A 362 -5.73 1.59 19.67
N LYS A 363 -6.48 0.82 18.87
CA LYS A 363 -7.15 -0.41 19.30
C LYS A 363 -6.21 -1.62 19.41
N SER A 364 -5.09 -1.60 18.68
CA SER A 364 -4.11 -2.70 18.61
C SER A 364 -3.13 -2.63 19.77
#